data_AF-A0A0K8U6L3-F1
#
_entry.id   AF-A0A0K8U6L3-F1
#
_cell.length_a   1.000
_cell.length_b   1.000
_cell.length_c   1.000
_cell.angle_alpha   90.00
_cell.angle_beta   90.00
_cell.angle_gamma   90.00
#
_symmetry.space_group_name_H-M   'P 1'
#
loop_
_entity.id
_entity.type
_entity.pdbx_description
1 polymer ?
#
loop_
_entity_poly.entity_id
_entity_poly.type
_entity_poly.pdbx_seq_one_letter_code
_entity_poly.pdbx_strand_id
1 'polypeptide(L)'
;MYNLNEGQQLQHSYTYTLNGTYQRQEHLKNGKFFTCECKRCKDPTELGTNFSTFKCSKCEEGWLLSTNPIDPSCYWKCTLCTFQTSNNAIQKALSVMQSEVATLQSMTPSPQKLQETEKLMRKYCVVVHPLHFIQIGLRQNLIEMYGRVAEYELSELPDVLLEHKEELCRQVLHVLDVFEPGLSRTRAMMLYELHVPLVLLAKSGFISGVLTADALKNKLLDVIAILNECVDILQYEDPETQEGNLCKVAQQAKNQLTQSVEGLTVAE
;
A
#
# COMPACT_ATOMS: atom_id res chain seq x y z
N MET A 1 12.42 15.25 5.53
CA MET A 1 12.93 16.40 4.75
C MET A 1 13.87 15.91 3.67
N TYR A 2 13.83 16.48 2.46
CA TYR A 2 14.74 16.11 1.37
C TYR A 2 15.83 17.19 1.23
N ASN A 3 17.08 16.77 1.15
CA ASN A 3 18.20 17.69 0.94
C ASN A 3 18.25 18.06 -0.53
N LEU A 4 17.99 19.33 -0.83
CA LEU A 4 18.05 19.87 -2.19
C LEU A 4 19.35 20.64 -2.37
N ASN A 5 20.02 20.40 -3.49
CA ASN A 5 21.19 21.18 -3.86
C ASN A 5 20.78 22.52 -4.49
N GLU A 6 21.63 23.54 -4.36
CA GLU A 6 21.43 24.81 -5.06
C GLU A 6 21.35 24.57 -6.58
N GLY A 7 20.36 25.19 -7.24
CA GLY A 7 20.10 25.00 -8.67
C GLY A 7 19.39 23.69 -9.05
N GLN A 8 19.10 22.80 -8.09
CA GLN A 8 18.33 21.59 -8.35
C GLN A 8 16.87 21.93 -8.71
N GLN A 9 16.37 21.34 -9.80
CA GLN A 9 14.97 21.48 -10.19
C GLN A 9 14.04 20.88 -9.13
N LEU A 10 13.04 21.66 -8.72
CA LEU A 10 11.94 21.18 -7.89
C LEU A 10 10.97 20.38 -8.75
N GLN A 11 10.67 19.16 -8.33
CA GLN A 11 9.77 18.25 -9.03
C GLN A 11 8.58 17.90 -8.13
N HIS A 12 7.41 17.75 -8.74
CA HIS A 12 6.17 17.32 -8.08
C HIS A 12 5.40 16.37 -9.00
N SER A 13 4.51 15.54 -8.45
CA SER A 13 3.69 14.61 -9.23
C SER A 13 2.34 15.23 -9.59
N TYR A 14 1.99 15.26 -10.89
CA TYR A 14 0.64 15.64 -11.33
C TYR A 14 -0.34 14.45 -11.37
N THR A 15 0.12 13.25 -11.03
CA THR A 15 -0.68 12.02 -11.07
C THR A 15 -0.73 11.36 -9.71
N TYR A 16 -1.78 10.57 -9.49
CA TYR A 16 -1.77 9.60 -8.40
C TYR A 16 -0.62 8.60 -8.58
N THR A 17 0.26 8.48 -7.59
CA THR A 17 1.52 7.72 -7.67
C THR A 17 1.28 6.21 -7.63
N LEU A 18 0.18 5.74 -7.06
CA LEU A 18 -0.21 4.33 -7.05
C LEU A 18 -1.02 3.89 -8.29
N ASN A 19 -0.94 4.65 -9.39
CA ASN A 19 -1.34 4.20 -10.72
C ASN A 19 -0.17 3.58 -11.48
N GLY A 20 -0.45 2.56 -12.31
CA GLY A 20 0.52 1.98 -13.24
C GLY A 20 0.98 2.97 -14.31
N THR A 21 2.11 2.67 -14.97
CA THR A 21 2.72 3.61 -15.93
C THR A 21 1.76 4.02 -17.04
N TYR A 22 0.98 3.08 -17.60
CA TYR A 22 0.00 3.40 -18.63
C TYR A 22 -1.04 4.42 -18.15
N GLN A 23 -1.65 4.20 -16.98
CA GLN A 23 -2.67 5.08 -16.42
C GLN A 23 -2.11 6.48 -16.11
N ARG A 24 -0.87 6.56 -15.60
CA ARG A 24 -0.20 7.86 -15.38
C ARG A 24 0.05 8.59 -16.70
N GLN A 25 0.51 7.88 -17.74
CA GLN A 25 0.73 8.46 -19.07
C GLN A 25 -0.57 8.98 -19.68
N GLU A 26 -1.65 8.18 -19.64
CA GLU A 26 -2.96 8.60 -20.14
C GLU A 26 -3.47 9.86 -19.43
N HIS A 27 -3.37 9.91 -18.09
CA HIS A 27 -3.77 11.08 -17.32
C HIS A 27 -2.98 12.34 -17.72
N LEU A 28 -1.65 12.21 -17.87
CA LEU A 28 -0.78 13.35 -18.23
C LEU A 28 -0.98 13.78 -19.68
N LYS A 29 -1.16 12.85 -20.62
CA LYS A 29 -1.45 13.17 -22.02
C LYS A 29 -2.77 13.91 -22.15
N ASN A 30 -3.82 13.42 -21.49
CA ASN A 30 -5.16 14.01 -21.59
C ASN A 30 -5.28 15.33 -20.81
N GLY A 31 -4.63 15.44 -19.65
CA GLY A 31 -4.78 16.60 -18.76
C GLY A 31 -3.68 17.65 -18.88
N LYS A 32 -2.48 17.27 -19.36
CA LYS A 32 -1.28 18.12 -19.41
C LYS A 32 -0.56 18.09 -20.77
N PHE A 33 -1.04 17.30 -21.73
CA PHE A 33 -0.55 17.28 -23.12
C PHE A 33 0.94 16.91 -23.29
N PHE A 34 1.50 16.09 -22.40
CA PHE A 34 2.88 15.59 -22.54
C PHE A 34 3.00 14.11 -22.19
N THR A 35 4.06 13.47 -22.68
CA THR A 35 4.47 12.11 -22.28
C THR A 35 5.53 12.22 -21.20
N CYS A 36 5.29 11.61 -20.04
CA CYS A 36 6.23 11.67 -18.93
C CYS A 36 7.43 10.76 -19.17
N GLU A 37 8.62 11.31 -18.98
CA GLU A 37 9.88 10.63 -19.28
C GLU A 37 10.73 10.38 -18.02
N CYS A 38 10.12 10.45 -16.84
CA CYS A 38 10.83 10.21 -15.59
C CYS A 38 11.38 8.77 -15.51
N LYS A 39 12.35 8.54 -14.61
CA LYS A 39 13.01 7.24 -14.43
C LYS A 39 12.01 6.08 -14.30
N ARG A 40 10.96 6.28 -13.51
CA ARG A 40 9.91 5.27 -13.31
C ARG A 40 9.12 4.98 -14.59
N CYS A 41 8.74 6.00 -15.35
CA CYS A 41 7.97 5.81 -16.59
C CYS A 41 8.78 5.10 -17.68
N LYS A 42 10.10 5.25 -17.69
CA LYS A 42 10.99 4.58 -18.66
C LYS A 42 11.38 3.15 -18.25
N ASP A 43 11.20 2.78 -16.99
CA ASP A 43 11.55 1.47 -16.46
C ASP A 43 10.38 0.49 -16.58
N PRO A 44 10.52 -0.63 -17.34
CA PRO A 44 9.49 -1.67 -17.44
C PRO A 44 9.05 -2.29 -16.12
N THR A 45 9.91 -2.27 -15.11
CA THR A 45 9.63 -2.80 -13.77
C THR A 45 9.14 -1.72 -12.80
N GLU A 46 9.03 -0.46 -13.24
CA GLU A 46 8.66 0.67 -12.41
C GLU A 46 9.50 0.78 -11.12
N LEU A 47 10.82 0.91 -11.27
CA LEU A 47 11.80 0.96 -10.18
C LEU A 47 11.89 -0.35 -9.38
N GLY A 48 11.84 -1.49 -10.07
CA GLY A 48 11.94 -2.83 -9.47
C GLY A 48 10.67 -3.32 -8.75
N THR A 49 9.66 -2.47 -8.57
CA THR A 49 8.40 -2.81 -7.89
C THR A 49 7.52 -3.78 -8.68
N ASN A 50 7.74 -3.92 -9.99
CA ASN A 50 6.91 -4.71 -10.89
C ASN A 50 5.42 -4.27 -10.86
N PHE A 51 5.20 -2.97 -10.70
CA PHE A 51 3.89 -2.39 -10.39
C PHE A 51 2.84 -2.47 -11.52
N SER A 52 3.27 -2.78 -12.75
CA SER A 52 2.39 -3.10 -13.89
C SER A 52 2.66 -4.48 -14.50
N THR A 53 3.43 -5.34 -13.82
CA THR A 53 3.90 -6.63 -14.34
C THR A 53 2.83 -7.72 -14.29
N PHE A 54 2.75 -8.52 -15.36
CA PHE A 54 1.84 -9.67 -15.47
C PHE A 54 2.59 -10.99 -15.34
N LYS A 55 1.93 -12.03 -14.80
CA LYS A 55 2.44 -13.40 -14.86
C LYS A 55 2.35 -13.93 -16.29
N CYS A 56 3.37 -14.66 -16.74
CA CYS A 56 3.34 -15.29 -18.05
C CYS A 56 2.30 -16.41 -18.09
N SER A 57 1.51 -16.46 -19.17
CA SER A 57 0.52 -17.53 -19.38
C SER A 57 1.08 -18.79 -20.06
N LYS A 58 2.38 -18.80 -20.40
CA LYS A 58 3.04 -19.88 -21.14
C LYS A 58 4.17 -20.57 -20.39
N CYS A 59 4.57 -20.07 -19.22
CA CYS A 59 5.54 -20.72 -18.34
C CYS A 59 5.25 -20.34 -16.89
N GLU A 60 5.70 -21.15 -15.96
CA GLU A 60 5.33 -21.05 -14.54
C GLU A 60 5.94 -19.84 -13.82
N GLU A 61 7.23 -19.58 -14.05
CA GLU A 61 8.01 -18.58 -13.30
C GLU A 61 8.26 -17.28 -14.08
N GLY A 62 7.73 -17.16 -15.29
CA GLY A 62 8.00 -16.04 -16.17
C GLY A 62 7.13 -14.82 -15.88
N TRP A 63 7.70 -13.63 -16.05
CA TRP A 63 6.99 -12.35 -15.95
C TRP A 63 6.91 -11.68 -17.31
N LEU A 64 5.75 -11.11 -17.64
CA LEU A 64 5.53 -10.29 -18.82
C LEU A 64 5.83 -8.83 -18.47
N LEU A 65 6.83 -8.27 -19.16
CA LEU A 65 7.23 -6.86 -19.05
C LEU A 65 7.06 -6.15 -20.38
N SER A 66 6.71 -4.86 -20.33
CA SER A 66 6.70 -4.02 -21.53
C SER A 66 8.11 -3.84 -22.08
N THR A 67 8.26 -3.90 -23.40
CA THR A 67 9.54 -3.60 -24.06
C THR A 67 9.86 -2.11 -24.14
N ASN A 68 8.82 -1.26 -24.09
CA ASN A 68 8.97 0.20 -24.04
C ASN A 68 7.70 0.80 -23.39
N PRO A 69 7.70 1.08 -22.07
CA PRO A 69 6.48 1.44 -21.34
C PRO A 69 5.83 2.76 -21.75
N ILE A 70 6.57 3.66 -22.40
CA ILE A 70 6.06 4.97 -22.86
C ILE A 70 5.56 4.94 -24.31
N ASP A 71 5.83 3.87 -25.05
CA ASP A 71 5.41 3.69 -26.44
C ASP A 71 4.12 2.87 -26.52
N PRO A 72 2.99 3.44 -27.01
CA PRO A 72 1.74 2.71 -27.16
C PRO A 72 1.82 1.49 -28.09
N SER A 73 2.79 1.48 -29.02
CA SER A 73 3.01 0.41 -30.00
C SER A 73 3.91 -0.72 -29.47
N CYS A 74 4.36 -0.63 -28.22
CA CYS A 74 5.19 -1.67 -27.61
C CYS A 74 4.50 -3.05 -27.59
N TYR A 75 5.32 -4.08 -27.42
CA TYR A 75 4.87 -5.42 -27.07
C TYR A 75 5.37 -5.78 -25.68
N TRP A 76 4.76 -6.78 -25.08
CA TRP A 76 5.12 -7.33 -23.78
C TRP A 76 5.79 -8.68 -24.00
N LYS A 77 6.94 -8.88 -23.36
CA LYS A 77 7.76 -10.08 -23.52
C LYS A 77 7.97 -10.78 -22.20
N CYS A 78 7.92 -12.11 -22.22
CA CYS A 78 8.26 -12.93 -21.07
C CYS A 78 9.76 -12.84 -20.74
N THR A 79 10.09 -12.79 -19.47
CA THR A 79 11.47 -12.80 -18.98
C THR A 79 12.18 -14.14 -19.13
N LEU A 80 11.44 -15.26 -19.21
CA LEU A 80 12.00 -16.62 -19.19
C LEU A 80 11.72 -17.47 -20.44
N CYS A 81 10.68 -17.16 -21.21
CA CYS A 81 10.32 -17.93 -22.40
C CYS A 81 10.11 -17.03 -23.63
N THR A 82 9.81 -17.62 -24.79
CA THR A 82 9.65 -16.89 -26.05
C THR A 82 8.28 -16.21 -26.21
N PHE A 83 7.39 -16.35 -25.22
CA PHE A 83 6.06 -15.76 -25.30
C PHE A 83 6.12 -14.23 -25.29
N GLN A 84 5.33 -13.64 -26.19
CA GLN A 84 5.11 -12.21 -26.29
C GLN A 84 3.65 -11.92 -26.66
N THR A 85 3.15 -10.75 -26.27
CA THR A 85 1.79 -10.30 -26.56
C THR A 85 1.77 -8.80 -26.86
N SER A 86 0.73 -8.32 -27.52
CA SER A 86 0.60 -6.89 -27.85
C SER A 86 0.20 -6.06 -26.64
N ASN A 87 0.58 -4.78 -26.62
CA ASN A 87 0.10 -3.84 -25.61
C ASN A 87 -1.44 -3.77 -25.57
N ASN A 88 -2.12 -3.85 -26.72
CA ASN A 88 -3.59 -3.85 -26.77
C ASN A 88 -4.22 -5.02 -25.99
N ALA A 89 -3.62 -6.22 -26.03
CA ALA A 89 -4.10 -7.36 -25.27
C ALA A 89 -3.96 -7.13 -23.76
N ILE A 90 -2.84 -6.56 -23.32
CA ILE A 90 -2.62 -6.19 -21.91
C ILE A 90 -3.61 -5.11 -21.46
N GLN A 91 -3.82 -4.06 -22.26
CA GLN A 91 -4.76 -2.99 -21.92
C GLN A 91 -6.22 -3.50 -21.83
N LYS A 92 -6.62 -4.45 -22.67
CA LYS A 92 -7.93 -5.12 -22.55
C LYS A 92 -8.05 -5.92 -21.26
N ALA A 93 -7.02 -6.68 -20.90
CA ALA A 93 -7.01 -7.41 -19.63
C ALA A 93 -7.09 -6.45 -18.43
N LEU A 94 -6.30 -5.37 -18.43
CA LEU A 94 -6.34 -4.33 -17.40
C LEU A 94 -7.72 -3.67 -17.30
N SER A 95 -8.34 -3.33 -18.42
CA SER A 95 -9.68 -2.73 -18.46
C SER A 95 -10.73 -3.61 -17.77
N VAL A 96 -10.69 -4.94 -18.00
CA VAL A 96 -11.56 -5.90 -17.29
C VAL A 96 -11.28 -5.88 -15.78
N MET A 97 -10.00 -5.96 -15.37
CA MET A 97 -9.64 -5.95 -13.95
C MET A 97 -10.09 -4.67 -13.25
N GLN A 98 -9.84 -3.52 -13.88
CA GLN A 98 -10.22 -2.22 -13.36
C GLN A 98 -11.74 -2.07 -13.26
N SER A 99 -12.49 -2.63 -14.22
CA SER A 99 -13.95 -2.65 -14.14
C SER A 99 -14.46 -3.48 -12.96
N GLU A 100 -13.90 -4.66 -12.72
CA GLU A 100 -14.27 -5.50 -11.56
C GLU A 100 -13.95 -4.79 -10.23
N VAL A 101 -12.77 -4.15 -10.14
CA VAL A 101 -12.39 -3.33 -8.97
C VAL A 101 -13.35 -2.15 -8.78
N ALA A 102 -13.69 -1.43 -9.85
CA ALA A 102 -14.60 -0.28 -9.80
C ALA A 102 -16.01 -0.69 -9.35
N THR A 103 -16.49 -1.86 -9.77
CA THR A 103 -17.77 -2.42 -9.28
C THR A 103 -17.74 -2.60 -7.76
N LEU A 104 -16.67 -3.18 -7.20
CA LEU A 104 -16.54 -3.31 -5.75
C LEU A 104 -16.42 -1.94 -5.04
N GLN A 105 -15.66 -1.01 -5.61
CA GLN A 105 -15.49 0.32 -5.03
C GLN A 105 -16.81 1.09 -4.93
N SER A 106 -17.73 0.88 -5.88
CA SER A 106 -19.07 1.48 -5.86
C SER A 106 -20.01 0.92 -4.78
N MET A 107 -19.69 -0.24 -4.20
CA MET A 107 -20.47 -0.82 -3.11
C MET A 107 -20.21 -0.07 -1.80
N THR A 108 -21.22 0.00 -0.93
CA THR A 108 -21.04 0.48 0.44
C THR A 108 -20.16 -0.48 1.26
N PRO A 109 -19.36 0.03 2.21
CA PRO A 109 -18.62 -0.83 3.14
C PRO A 109 -19.55 -1.81 3.85
N SER A 110 -19.26 -3.10 3.72
CA SER A 110 -20.07 -4.21 4.25
C SER A 110 -19.25 -5.50 4.33
N PRO A 111 -19.68 -6.49 5.13
CA PRO A 111 -19.07 -7.82 5.15
C PRO A 111 -18.95 -8.44 3.75
N GLN A 112 -20.01 -8.29 2.94
CA GLN A 112 -20.05 -8.80 1.57
C GLN A 112 -18.99 -8.12 0.68
N LYS A 113 -18.85 -6.79 0.75
CA LYS A 113 -17.82 -6.07 -0.03
C LYS A 113 -16.42 -6.54 0.34
N LEU A 114 -16.15 -6.74 1.63
CA LEU A 114 -14.87 -7.25 2.12
C LEU A 114 -14.58 -8.64 1.55
N GLN A 115 -15.53 -9.57 1.66
CA GLN A 115 -15.37 -10.94 1.16
C GLN A 115 -15.18 -11.02 -0.36
N GLU A 116 -15.91 -10.21 -1.13
CA GLU A 116 -15.72 -10.16 -2.59
C GLU A 116 -14.40 -9.47 -2.97
N THR A 117 -13.91 -8.50 -2.19
CA THR A 117 -12.58 -7.90 -2.38
C THR A 117 -11.48 -8.93 -2.14
N GLU A 118 -11.57 -9.70 -1.05
CA GLU A 118 -10.69 -10.83 -0.74
C GLU A 118 -10.64 -11.86 -1.88
N LYS A 119 -11.81 -12.24 -2.40
CA LYS A 119 -11.94 -13.17 -3.51
C LYS A 119 -11.32 -12.61 -4.80
N LEU A 120 -11.51 -11.32 -5.08
CA LEU A 120 -10.93 -10.68 -6.25
C LEU A 120 -9.40 -10.58 -6.14
N MET A 121 -8.88 -10.28 -4.94
CA MET A 121 -7.44 -10.26 -4.65
C MET A 121 -6.80 -11.64 -4.93
N ARG A 122 -7.44 -12.71 -4.42
CA ARG A 122 -7.03 -14.11 -4.71
C ARG A 122 -7.12 -14.47 -6.18
N LYS A 123 -8.18 -14.03 -6.88
CA LYS A 123 -8.34 -14.28 -8.33
C LYS A 123 -7.17 -13.69 -9.12
N TYR A 124 -6.72 -12.49 -8.78
CA TYR A 124 -5.66 -11.83 -9.55
C TYR A 124 -4.24 -12.13 -9.06
N CYS A 125 -4.04 -12.77 -7.90
CA CYS A 125 -2.68 -13.05 -7.40
C CYS A 125 -1.92 -14.05 -8.28
N VAL A 126 -2.66 -14.85 -9.07
CA VAL A 126 -2.11 -15.79 -10.05
C VAL A 126 -1.94 -15.18 -11.44
N VAL A 127 -2.39 -13.93 -11.67
CA VAL A 127 -2.39 -13.27 -12.99
C VAL A 127 -1.39 -12.13 -13.06
N VAL A 128 -1.17 -11.41 -11.95
CA VAL A 128 -0.29 -10.24 -11.90
C VAL A 128 0.72 -10.38 -10.77
N HIS A 129 1.80 -9.59 -10.84
CA HIS A 129 2.81 -9.54 -9.79
C HIS A 129 2.17 -9.18 -8.42
N PRO A 130 2.67 -9.70 -7.27
CA PRO A 130 2.10 -9.40 -5.96
C PRO A 130 2.00 -7.91 -5.63
N LEU A 131 2.92 -7.09 -6.15
CA LEU A 131 2.94 -5.63 -5.98
C LEU A 131 2.25 -4.86 -7.12
N HIS A 132 1.57 -5.54 -8.05
CA HIS A 132 0.86 -4.88 -9.14
C HIS A 132 -0.18 -3.89 -8.61
N PHE A 133 -0.40 -2.77 -9.30
CA PHE A 133 -1.27 -1.69 -8.82
C PHE A 133 -2.72 -2.14 -8.53
N ILE A 134 -3.25 -3.12 -9.28
CA ILE A 134 -4.55 -3.75 -8.98
C ILE A 134 -4.53 -4.43 -7.61
N GLN A 135 -3.47 -5.18 -7.31
CA GLN A 135 -3.32 -5.84 -6.02
C GLN A 135 -3.21 -4.79 -4.90
N ILE A 136 -2.37 -3.78 -5.09
CA ILE A 136 -2.19 -2.70 -4.11
C ILE A 136 -3.50 -1.94 -3.84
N GLY A 137 -4.29 -1.64 -4.88
CA GLY A 137 -5.61 -1.03 -4.70
C GLY A 137 -6.60 -1.93 -3.94
N LEU A 138 -6.59 -3.24 -4.21
CA LEU A 138 -7.40 -4.22 -3.45
C LEU A 138 -6.97 -4.30 -1.99
N ARG A 139 -5.66 -4.28 -1.70
CA ARG A 139 -5.15 -4.23 -0.32
C ARG A 139 -5.60 -2.97 0.40
N GLN A 140 -5.52 -1.81 -0.24
CA GLN A 140 -6.00 -0.54 0.36
C GLN A 140 -7.49 -0.61 0.71
N ASN A 141 -8.33 -1.13 -0.20
CA ASN A 141 -9.76 -1.34 0.10
C ASN A 141 -9.98 -2.26 1.31
N LEU A 142 -9.20 -3.35 1.42
CA LEU A 142 -9.30 -4.28 2.55
C LEU A 142 -8.85 -3.64 3.87
N ILE A 143 -7.73 -2.92 3.87
CA ILE A 143 -7.20 -2.21 5.04
C ILE A 143 -8.23 -1.21 5.58
N GLU A 144 -8.93 -0.50 4.69
CA GLU A 144 -9.99 0.43 5.05
C GLU A 144 -11.20 -0.27 5.68
N MET A 145 -11.52 -1.50 5.29
CA MET A 145 -12.69 -2.23 5.83
C MET A 145 -12.38 -3.05 7.09
N TYR A 146 -11.21 -3.69 7.17
CA TYR A 146 -10.81 -4.46 8.34
C TYR A 146 -10.71 -3.57 9.59
N GLY A 147 -11.51 -3.91 10.59
CA GLY A 147 -11.61 -3.17 11.85
C GLY A 147 -12.78 -2.18 11.90
N ARG A 148 -13.56 -2.03 10.81
CA ARG A 148 -14.61 -1.00 10.69
C ARG A 148 -15.97 -1.53 10.25
N VAL A 149 -16.03 -2.63 9.49
CA VAL A 149 -17.31 -3.21 9.05
C VAL A 149 -17.79 -4.24 10.06
N ALA A 150 -19.11 -4.40 10.20
CA ALA A 150 -19.73 -5.42 11.07
C ALA A 150 -19.12 -6.81 10.84
N GLU A 151 -19.02 -7.65 11.87
CA GLU A 151 -18.38 -8.98 11.86
C GLU A 151 -16.85 -8.94 11.66
N TYR A 152 -16.29 -7.78 11.35
CA TYR A 152 -14.85 -7.53 11.17
C TYR A 152 -14.43 -6.29 11.95
N GLU A 153 -15.15 -5.92 13.01
CA GLU A 153 -14.80 -4.81 13.89
C GLU A 153 -13.53 -5.15 14.67
N LEU A 154 -12.73 -4.15 15.06
CA LEU A 154 -11.43 -4.39 15.73
C LEU A 154 -11.54 -5.29 16.97
N SER A 155 -12.64 -5.19 17.72
CA SER A 155 -12.91 -6.02 18.91
C SER A 155 -13.23 -7.48 18.58
N GLU A 156 -13.63 -7.77 17.34
CA GLU A 156 -14.07 -9.10 16.89
C GLU A 156 -13.03 -9.80 16.01
N LEU A 157 -12.00 -9.08 15.55
CA LEU A 157 -10.97 -9.64 14.67
C LEU A 157 -10.06 -10.63 15.42
N PRO A 158 -10.00 -11.92 14.99
CA PRO A 158 -9.02 -12.85 15.50
C PRO A 158 -7.61 -12.49 15.03
N ASP A 159 -6.60 -12.97 15.76
CA ASP A 159 -5.18 -12.69 15.48
C ASP A 159 -4.78 -12.98 14.02
N VAL A 160 -5.29 -14.06 13.41
CA VAL A 160 -5.03 -14.39 12.00
C VAL A 160 -5.48 -13.29 11.03
N LEU A 161 -6.58 -12.58 11.32
CA LEU A 161 -7.04 -11.47 10.48
C LEU A 161 -6.28 -10.17 10.80
N LEU A 162 -5.79 -10.01 12.03
CA LEU A 162 -4.90 -8.91 12.39
C LEU A 162 -3.54 -9.06 11.70
N GLU A 163 -2.95 -10.26 11.70
CA GLU A 163 -1.74 -10.61 10.95
C GLU A 163 -1.93 -10.39 9.45
N HIS A 164 -3.11 -10.76 8.93
CA HIS A 164 -3.45 -10.47 7.54
C HIS A 164 -3.47 -8.96 7.27
N LYS A 165 -4.15 -8.17 8.11
CA LYS A 165 -4.17 -6.70 7.98
C LYS A 165 -2.77 -6.09 8.07
N GLU A 166 -1.91 -6.60 8.96
CA GLU A 166 -0.51 -6.19 9.07
C GLU A 166 0.22 -6.40 7.74
N GLU A 167 0.15 -7.60 7.18
CA GLU A 167 0.80 -7.95 5.91
C GLU A 167 0.31 -7.05 4.77
N LEU A 168 -1.01 -6.80 4.70
CA LEU A 168 -1.57 -5.88 3.71
C LEU A 168 -0.95 -4.48 3.82
N CYS A 169 -0.84 -3.93 5.03
CA CYS A 169 -0.24 -2.61 5.26
C CYS A 169 1.23 -2.58 4.86
N ARG A 170 2.01 -3.61 5.21
CA ARG A 170 3.43 -3.72 4.86
C ARG A 170 3.66 -3.78 3.35
N GLN A 171 2.82 -4.51 2.62
CA GLN A 171 2.89 -4.59 1.15
C GLN A 171 2.62 -3.24 0.49
N VAL A 172 1.70 -2.43 1.03
CA VAL A 172 1.46 -1.07 0.51
C VAL A 172 2.63 -0.14 0.86
N LEU A 173 3.13 -0.18 2.11
CA LEU A 173 4.28 0.63 2.54
C LEU A 173 5.53 0.33 1.72
N HIS A 174 5.78 -0.93 1.37
CA HIS A 174 6.89 -1.32 0.52
C HIS A 174 6.89 -0.62 -0.84
N VAL A 175 5.71 -0.41 -1.44
CA VAL A 175 5.59 0.36 -2.69
C VAL A 175 5.78 1.86 -2.45
N LEU A 176 5.25 2.38 -1.34
CA LEU A 176 5.39 3.79 -0.96
C LEU A 176 6.85 4.16 -0.65
N ASP A 177 7.64 3.23 -0.09
CA ASP A 177 9.09 3.41 0.12
C ASP A 177 9.84 3.68 -1.20
N VAL A 178 9.31 3.21 -2.32
CA VAL A 178 9.92 3.42 -3.64
C VAL A 178 9.36 4.66 -4.34
N PHE A 179 8.04 4.87 -4.28
CA PHE A 179 7.39 5.94 -5.05
C PHE A 179 7.32 7.27 -4.33
N GLU A 180 7.20 7.24 -3.00
CA GLU A 180 7.03 8.40 -2.14
C GLU A 180 7.85 8.27 -0.84
N PRO A 181 9.19 8.04 -0.89
CA PRO A 181 10.02 7.82 0.31
C PRO A 181 10.10 9.02 1.28
N GLY A 182 9.56 10.17 0.89
CA GLY A 182 9.57 11.38 1.70
C GLY A 182 8.40 11.44 2.69
N LEU A 183 8.09 12.66 3.11
CA LEU A 183 6.90 12.92 3.92
C LEU A 183 5.67 12.89 3.00
N SER A 184 4.93 11.78 2.99
CA SER A 184 3.72 11.62 2.19
C SER A 184 2.51 11.30 3.05
N ARG A 185 1.37 11.96 2.77
CA ARG A 185 0.10 11.74 3.50
C ARG A 185 -0.30 10.27 3.50
N THR A 186 -0.25 9.64 2.32
CA THR A 186 -0.61 8.23 2.15
C THR A 186 0.28 7.30 2.98
N ARG A 187 1.58 7.60 3.09
CA ARG A 187 2.49 6.87 3.97
C ARG A 187 2.06 6.97 5.43
N ALA A 188 1.81 8.18 5.93
CA ALA A 188 1.41 8.36 7.32
C ALA A 188 0.07 7.68 7.65
N MET A 189 -0.92 7.80 6.76
CA MET A 189 -2.18 7.08 6.89
C MET A 189 -1.95 5.57 6.97
N MET A 190 -1.06 5.01 6.15
CA MET A 190 -0.77 3.57 6.17
C MET A 190 0.03 3.14 7.41
N LEU A 191 0.95 3.97 7.91
CA LEU A 191 1.63 3.75 9.19
C LEU A 191 0.62 3.75 10.35
N TYR A 192 -0.38 4.63 10.30
CA TYR A 192 -1.47 4.63 11.26
C TYR A 192 -2.35 3.37 11.13
N GLU A 193 -2.66 2.88 9.93
CA GLU A 193 -3.36 1.60 9.81
C GLU A 193 -2.55 0.41 10.35
N LEU A 194 -1.23 0.41 10.13
CA LEU A 194 -0.31 -0.64 10.56
C LEU A 194 -0.14 -0.71 12.09
N HIS A 195 -0.15 0.43 12.79
CA HIS A 195 0.09 0.43 14.24
C HIS A 195 -0.97 -0.37 15.01
N VAL A 196 -2.23 -0.34 14.55
CA VAL A 196 -3.36 -0.95 15.24
C VAL A 196 -3.21 -2.47 15.38
N PRO A 197 -3.06 -3.27 14.30
CA PRO A 197 -2.88 -4.71 14.43
C PRO A 197 -1.63 -5.07 15.24
N LEU A 198 -0.54 -4.31 15.12
CA LEU A 198 0.69 -4.57 15.88
C LEU A 198 0.48 -4.46 17.39
N VAL A 199 -0.24 -3.44 17.87
CA VAL A 199 -0.56 -3.30 19.30
C VAL A 199 -1.43 -4.46 19.77
N LEU A 200 -2.47 -4.82 19.00
CA LEU A 200 -3.42 -5.86 19.37
C LEU A 200 -2.75 -7.23 19.42
N LEU A 201 -1.94 -7.57 18.42
CA LEU A 201 -1.17 -8.82 18.38
C LEU A 201 -0.15 -8.89 19.52
N ALA A 202 0.55 -7.79 19.82
CA ALA A 202 1.48 -7.75 20.94
C ALA A 202 0.76 -7.99 22.29
N LYS A 203 -0.41 -7.37 22.50
CA LYS A 203 -1.22 -7.57 23.70
C LYS A 203 -1.77 -9.01 23.78
N SER A 204 -2.31 -9.54 22.68
CA SER A 204 -2.80 -10.93 22.61
C SER A 204 -1.71 -11.94 22.93
N GLY A 205 -0.52 -11.76 22.33
CA GLY A 205 0.66 -12.60 22.59
C GLY A 205 1.11 -12.57 24.05
N PHE A 206 1.00 -11.43 24.73
CA PHE A 206 1.31 -11.35 26.16
C PHE A 206 0.24 -12.02 27.03
N ILE A 207 -1.05 -11.78 26.75
CA ILE A 207 -2.17 -12.37 27.51
C ILE A 207 -2.18 -13.91 27.40
N SER A 208 -1.85 -14.43 26.22
CA SER A 208 -1.74 -15.88 25.98
C SER A 208 -0.46 -16.52 26.54
N GLY A 209 0.46 -15.73 27.12
CA GLY A 209 1.72 -16.20 27.67
C GLY A 209 2.79 -16.54 26.63
N VAL A 210 2.55 -16.22 25.35
CA VAL A 210 3.52 -16.41 24.25
C VAL A 210 4.64 -15.37 24.32
N LEU A 211 4.34 -14.15 24.74
CA LEU A 211 5.31 -13.06 24.91
C LEU A 211 5.62 -12.81 26.39
N THR A 212 6.90 -12.58 26.68
CA THR A 212 7.35 -12.05 27.98
C THR A 212 7.03 -10.55 28.09
N ALA A 213 7.14 -10.00 29.30
CA ALA A 213 6.98 -8.56 29.52
C ALA A 213 8.00 -7.74 28.70
N ASP A 214 9.26 -8.18 28.66
CA ASP A 214 10.30 -7.57 27.82
C ASP A 214 9.98 -7.64 26.32
N ALA A 215 9.48 -8.79 25.84
CA ALA A 215 9.13 -8.96 24.44
C ALA A 215 7.94 -8.08 24.05
N LEU A 216 6.93 -7.98 24.92
CA LEU A 216 5.82 -7.03 24.77
C LEU A 216 6.36 -5.60 24.69
N LYS A 217 7.19 -5.20 25.66
CA LYS A 217 7.79 -3.86 25.73
C LYS A 217 8.52 -3.48 24.44
N ASN A 218 9.39 -4.36 23.94
CA ASN A 218 10.12 -4.12 22.70
C ASN A 218 9.19 -3.95 21.49
N LYS A 219 8.16 -4.81 21.35
CA LYS A 219 7.15 -4.66 20.30
C LYS A 219 6.39 -3.33 20.40
N LEU A 220 6.03 -2.89 21.61
CA LEU A 220 5.34 -1.62 21.79
C LEU A 220 6.25 -0.42 21.48
N LEU A 221 7.55 -0.51 21.77
CA LEU A 221 8.54 0.51 21.37
C LEU A 221 8.66 0.62 19.84
N ASP A 222 8.67 -0.51 19.12
CA ASP A 222 8.64 -0.50 17.65
C ASP A 222 7.38 0.20 17.12
N VAL A 223 6.22 -0.04 17.74
CA VAL A 223 4.98 0.64 17.36
C VAL A 223 5.01 2.14 17.69
N ILE A 224 5.62 2.54 18.82
CA ILE A 224 5.81 3.96 19.14
C ILE A 224 6.65 4.63 18.05
N ALA A 225 7.68 3.97 17.52
CA ALA A 225 8.48 4.50 16.41
C ALA A 225 7.64 4.69 15.14
N ILE A 226 6.76 3.75 14.80
CA ILE A 226 5.81 3.87 13.68
C ILE A 226 4.87 5.07 13.87
N LEU A 227 4.28 5.22 15.06
CA LEU A 227 3.42 6.35 15.39
C LEU A 227 4.17 7.68 15.39
N ASN A 228 5.44 7.68 15.81
CA ASN A 228 6.30 8.86 15.75
C ASN A 228 6.50 9.31 14.31
N GLU A 229 6.84 8.40 13.39
CA GLU A 229 6.98 8.71 11.97
C GLU A 229 5.65 9.22 11.38
N CYS A 230 4.53 8.59 11.73
CA CYS A 230 3.19 9.05 11.31
C CYS A 230 2.90 10.50 11.73
N VAL A 231 3.13 10.84 13.00
CA VAL A 231 2.97 12.20 13.51
C VAL A 231 3.97 13.15 12.85
N ASP A 232 5.22 12.73 12.68
CA ASP A 232 6.26 13.56 12.08
C ASP A 232 5.92 13.98 10.64
N ILE A 233 5.17 13.16 9.92
CA ILE A 233 4.63 13.48 8.59
C ILE A 233 3.40 14.38 8.70
N LEU A 234 2.41 14.03 9.53
CA LEU A 234 1.11 14.70 9.56
C LEU A 234 1.12 16.05 10.30
N GLN A 235 2.15 16.36 11.10
CA GLN A 235 2.24 17.64 11.83
C GLN A 235 2.27 18.87 10.92
N TYR A 236 2.57 18.69 9.63
CA TYR A 236 2.58 19.76 8.63
C TYR A 236 1.20 19.98 7.96
N GLU A 237 0.22 19.13 8.26
CA GLU A 237 -1.13 19.24 7.72
C GLU A 237 -1.95 20.29 8.46
N ASP A 238 -2.92 20.87 7.76
CA ASP A 238 -3.84 21.83 8.37
C ASP A 238 -4.66 21.12 9.48
N PRO A 239 -4.65 21.62 10.74
CA PRO A 239 -5.34 21.01 11.86
C PRO A 239 -6.86 20.83 11.71
N GLU A 240 -7.51 21.50 10.74
CA GLU A 240 -8.94 21.38 10.47
C GLU A 240 -9.27 20.28 9.43
N THR A 241 -8.26 19.75 8.73
CA THR A 241 -8.44 18.67 7.74
C THR A 241 -8.59 17.30 8.40
N GLN A 242 -8.98 16.30 7.61
CA GLN A 242 -9.04 14.91 8.09
C GLN A 242 -7.66 14.42 8.54
N GLU A 243 -6.61 14.76 7.78
CA GLU A 243 -5.23 14.41 8.05
C GLU A 243 -4.69 15.14 9.30
N GLY A 244 -5.02 16.42 9.47
CA GLY A 244 -4.67 17.16 10.70
C GLY A 244 -5.36 16.61 11.94
N ASN A 245 -6.62 16.16 11.82
CA ASN A 245 -7.31 15.46 12.89
C ASN A 245 -6.68 14.08 13.17
N LEU A 246 -6.30 13.34 12.13
CA LEU A 246 -5.56 12.10 12.27
C LEU A 246 -4.23 12.30 13.00
N CYS A 247 -3.50 13.40 12.73
CA CYS A 247 -2.29 13.75 13.48
C CYS A 247 -2.54 13.83 14.99
N LYS A 248 -3.62 14.49 15.41
CA LYS A 248 -4.00 14.62 16.83
C LYS A 248 -4.29 13.26 17.45
N VAL A 249 -5.05 12.41 16.74
CA VAL A 249 -5.38 11.06 17.22
C VAL A 249 -4.13 10.18 17.30
N ALA A 250 -3.25 10.21 16.30
CA ALA A 250 -1.98 9.49 16.30
C ALA A 250 -1.07 9.93 17.45
N GLN A 251 -1.01 11.24 17.75
CA GLN A 251 -0.26 11.77 18.88
C GLN A 251 -0.82 11.30 20.23
N GLN A 252 -2.15 11.24 20.37
CA GLN A 252 -2.80 10.69 21.57
C GLN A 252 -2.49 9.20 21.73
N ALA A 253 -2.60 8.41 20.66
CA ALA A 253 -2.27 6.98 20.67
C ALA A 253 -0.80 6.75 21.06
N LYS A 254 0.12 7.53 20.49
CA LYS A 254 1.56 7.51 20.84
C LYS A 254 1.78 7.76 22.33
N ASN A 255 1.15 8.79 22.88
CA ASN A 255 1.31 9.16 24.30
C ASN A 255 0.77 8.05 25.22
N GLN A 256 -0.41 7.51 24.92
CA GLN A 256 -1.01 6.41 25.69
C GLN A 256 -0.13 5.15 25.65
N LEU A 257 0.43 4.83 24.49
CA LEU A 257 1.32 3.68 24.34
C LEU A 257 2.64 3.86 25.09
N THR A 258 3.19 5.07 25.06
CA THR A 258 4.42 5.44 25.80
C THR A 258 4.21 5.27 27.31
N GLN A 259 3.11 5.79 27.86
CA GLN A 259 2.75 5.59 29.27
C GLN A 259 2.55 4.11 29.62
N SER A 260 1.95 3.33 28.72
CA SER A 260 1.77 1.89 28.91
C SER A 260 3.11 1.15 29.01
N VAL A 261 4.08 1.55 28.18
CA VAL A 261 5.45 1.00 28.22
C VAL A 261 6.20 1.40 29.49
N GLU A 262 6.09 2.65 29.92
CA GLU A 262 6.69 3.11 31.18
C GLU A 262 6.12 2.34 32.38
N GLY A 263 4.82 2.10 32.41
CA GLY A 263 4.17 1.30 33.46
C GLY A 263 4.70 -0.15 33.57
N LEU A 264 5.10 -0.76 32.44
CA LEU A 264 5.72 -2.09 32.45
C LEU A 264 7.11 -2.10 33.12
N THR A 265 7.84 -0.98 33.08
CA THR A 265 9.20 -0.88 33.65
C THR A 265 9.24 -0.70 35.17
N VAL A 266 8.11 -0.31 35.78
CA VAL A 266 8.02 -0.07 37.23
C VAL A 266 7.53 -1.32 37.98
N ALA A 267 7.06 -2.34 37.26
CA ALA A 267 6.49 -3.58 37.83
C ALA A 267 7.50 -4.72 38.01
N GLU A 268 8.79 -4.49 37.72
CA GLU A 268 9.93 -5.39 37.95
C GLU A 268 10.66 -5.05 39.25
#